data_AF-A0A7G3ZHG1-F1
#
_entry.id   AF-A0A7G3ZHG1-F1
#
_cell.length_a   1.000
_cell.length_b   1.000
_cell.length_c   1.000
_cell.angle_alpha   90.00
_cell.angle_beta   90.00
_cell.angle_gamma   90.00
#
_symmetry.space_group_name_H-M   'P 1'
#
loop_
_entity.id
_entity.type
_entity.pdbx_description
1 polymer ?
#
loop_
_entity_poly.entity_id
_entity_poly.type
_entity_poly.pdbx_seq_one_letter_code
_entity_poly.pdbx_strand_id
1 'polypeptide(L)'
;MPRRYSDDEPRPGSGVSLSSLLELLDPIASNVTSSYYPNNYLARAKKHLKSLDSVDKRVQLDEWKVKVLKRVKALDQPLHSIFFRDDSKLSKLFYPFTLFNIFLVGLMMGKFPEWFHVYHTALYVLLMPIRFYTYYKTNNHYYLADLCYFVNFLCMLFVWCFPESVHLYQSCFALTFGSLSFAVITWRNSLVIHSLDKTTSCFIHIMPTCTMYIIHHGISESLKLQRFPAASMPASKSWDLKRNVVWTSLYYLTWQSLYHYFITLKKSKKIKSGERMTSFEYLTTHQFKNFWAVKLRQPWPMVIYTVAQYFYQLSTMLLCGIWFHYRYAAAAFLSMVFLCAAHNGATYYIDIYGKRFEKEVDKLRNEVMSLQQQLRTSSNSGAGADCGAGSASTGDSSERESLNSMKSL
;
A
#
# COMPACT_ATOMS: atom_id res chain seq x y z
N MET A 1 -11.24 38.44 -49.51
CA MET A 1 -10.82 37.15 -50.11
C MET A 1 -9.43 37.34 -50.72
N PRO A 2 -8.48 36.38 -50.67
CA PRO A 2 -8.33 35.25 -49.75
C PRO A 2 -6.94 35.19 -49.04
N ARG A 3 -6.84 34.21 -48.14
CA ARG A 3 -5.77 33.81 -47.20
C ARG A 3 -4.42 33.43 -47.85
N ARG A 4 -3.34 33.54 -47.07
CA ARG A 4 -2.37 32.42 -46.90
C ARG A 4 -1.72 32.45 -45.51
N TYR A 5 -1.96 31.36 -44.79
CA TYR A 5 -1.37 30.95 -43.52
C TYR A 5 -0.15 30.09 -43.88
N SER A 6 1.00 30.31 -43.26
CA SER A 6 2.15 29.42 -43.33
C SER A 6 2.22 28.62 -42.03
N ASP A 7 2.01 27.33 -42.17
CA ASP A 7 2.14 26.30 -41.14
C ASP A 7 3.61 26.10 -40.76
N ASP A 8 3.92 26.16 -39.46
CA ASP A 8 5.07 25.47 -38.88
C ASP A 8 4.55 24.27 -38.07
N GLU A 9 5.05 23.08 -38.44
CA GLU A 9 4.68 21.77 -37.88
C GLU A 9 4.94 21.62 -36.37
N PRO A 10 4.12 20.79 -35.69
CA PRO A 10 4.60 19.97 -34.59
C PRO A 10 4.55 18.47 -34.92
N ARG A 11 5.70 17.81 -34.72
CA ARG A 11 5.95 16.35 -34.82
C ARG A 11 5.03 15.53 -33.90
N PRO A 12 4.49 14.36 -34.32
CA PRO A 12 3.72 13.48 -33.45
C PRO A 12 4.60 12.42 -32.79
N GLY A 13 4.92 12.63 -31.51
CA GLY A 13 5.43 11.61 -30.60
C GLY A 13 4.38 11.26 -29.55
N SER A 14 3.36 10.48 -29.91
CA SER A 14 2.32 10.06 -28.96
C SER A 14 2.82 8.92 -28.07
N GLY A 15 3.51 9.27 -26.99
CA GLY A 15 3.62 8.41 -25.82
C GLY A 15 2.24 8.24 -25.20
N VAL A 16 1.88 7.00 -24.86
CA VAL A 16 0.62 6.71 -24.17
C VAL A 16 0.63 7.43 -22.82
N SER A 17 -0.20 8.47 -22.70
CA SER A 17 -0.35 9.19 -21.44
C SER A 17 -0.97 8.27 -20.38
N LEU A 18 -0.41 8.30 -19.16
CA LEU A 18 -0.99 7.66 -17.98
C LEU A 18 -2.45 8.05 -17.73
N SER A 19 -2.88 9.22 -18.25
CA SER A 19 -4.29 9.63 -18.20
C SER A 19 -5.22 8.70 -18.98
N SER A 20 -4.78 8.20 -20.15
CA SER A 20 -5.56 7.28 -20.98
C SER A 20 -5.61 5.87 -20.39
N LEU A 21 -4.57 5.49 -19.65
CA LEU A 21 -4.51 4.23 -18.90
C LEU A 21 -5.38 4.29 -17.63
N LEU A 22 -5.53 5.47 -17.03
CA LEU A 22 -6.47 5.70 -15.92
C LEU A 22 -7.93 5.79 -16.39
N GLU A 23 -8.18 6.36 -17.57
CA GLU A 23 -9.51 6.38 -18.21
C GLU A 23 -9.96 4.97 -18.63
N LEU A 24 -9.02 4.10 -19.01
CA LEU A 24 -9.26 2.67 -19.26
C LEU A 24 -9.80 1.93 -18.01
N LEU A 25 -9.64 2.49 -16.81
CA LEU A 25 -10.11 1.88 -15.56
C LEU A 25 -11.42 2.48 -15.04
N ASP A 26 -12.01 3.47 -15.72
CA ASP A 26 -13.27 4.10 -15.30
C ASP A 26 -14.49 3.33 -15.88
N PRO A 27 -15.34 2.65 -15.08
CA PRO A 27 -16.36 1.74 -15.61
C PRO A 27 -17.65 2.44 -16.08
N ILE A 28 -17.70 3.78 -16.16
CA ILE A 28 -18.95 4.53 -16.39
C ILE A 28 -19.03 5.14 -17.81
N ALA A 29 -18.03 4.94 -18.67
CA ALA A 29 -18.12 5.40 -20.06
C ALA A 29 -18.70 4.31 -20.98
N SER A 30 -19.99 4.45 -21.25
CA SER A 30 -20.75 4.02 -22.44
C SER A 30 -21.33 2.59 -22.50
N ASN A 31 -22.66 2.57 -22.51
CA ASN A 31 -23.53 1.50 -22.99
C ASN A 31 -23.50 1.48 -24.53
N VAL A 32 -23.03 0.42 -25.19
CA VAL A 32 -23.49 0.04 -26.55
C VAL A 32 -23.34 -1.48 -26.78
N THR A 33 -24.35 -2.05 -27.43
CA THR A 33 -24.66 -3.44 -27.77
C THR A 33 -23.84 -4.05 -28.94
N SER A 34 -23.44 -5.33 -28.74
CA SER A 34 -23.32 -6.50 -29.64
C SER A 34 -22.94 -6.37 -31.15
N SER A 35 -21.91 -7.13 -31.59
CA SER A 35 -22.06 -8.32 -32.46
C SER A 35 -20.71 -9.02 -32.78
N TYR A 36 -20.76 -10.33 -33.03
CA TYR A 36 -19.65 -11.29 -33.21
C TYR A 36 -19.49 -11.69 -34.68
N TYR A 37 -18.29 -12.06 -35.17
CA TYR A 37 -17.97 -13.22 -36.06
C TYR A 37 -16.43 -13.32 -36.35
N PRO A 38 -15.87 -14.52 -36.71
CA PRO A 38 -14.45 -14.84 -36.51
C PRO A 38 -13.54 -14.91 -37.78
N ASN A 39 -12.25 -14.72 -37.48
CA ASN A 39 -11.01 -15.35 -38.03
C ASN A 39 -10.31 -14.94 -39.35
N ASN A 40 -8.98 -15.18 -39.30
CA ASN A 40 -7.92 -15.11 -40.35
C ASN A 40 -7.18 -13.77 -40.57
N TYR A 41 -6.67 -13.15 -39.50
CA TYR A 41 -6.17 -11.76 -39.49
C TYR A 41 -4.65 -11.53 -39.72
N LEU A 42 -3.79 -12.53 -39.56
CA LEU A 42 -2.34 -12.26 -39.35
C LEU A 42 -1.54 -11.89 -40.62
N ALA A 43 -1.99 -12.28 -41.81
CA ALA A 43 -1.29 -11.95 -43.06
C ALA A 43 -1.76 -10.62 -43.71
N ARG A 44 -3.03 -10.23 -43.47
CA ARG A 44 -3.62 -8.97 -44.01
C ARG A 44 -3.34 -7.75 -43.13
N ALA A 45 -3.21 -7.93 -41.82
CA ALA A 45 -2.98 -6.82 -40.87
C ALA A 45 -1.68 -6.04 -41.13
N LYS A 46 -0.62 -6.72 -41.57
CA LYS A 46 0.70 -6.10 -41.80
C LYS A 46 0.72 -5.15 -43.01
N LYS A 47 -0.14 -5.39 -44.01
CA LYS A 47 -0.26 -4.55 -45.22
C LYS A 47 -1.27 -3.40 -45.02
N HIS A 48 -2.31 -3.62 -44.22
CA HIS A 48 -3.32 -2.62 -43.91
C HIS A 48 -2.82 -1.53 -42.94
N LEU A 49 -1.94 -1.85 -41.99
CA LEU A 49 -1.45 -0.88 -41.00
C LEU A 49 -0.71 0.33 -41.62
N LYS A 50 -0.17 0.16 -42.84
CA LYS A 50 0.57 1.21 -43.57
C LYS A 50 -0.34 2.14 -44.38
N SER A 51 -1.62 1.78 -44.58
CA SER A 51 -2.57 2.53 -45.40
C SER A 51 -3.82 3.03 -44.65
N LEU A 52 -3.85 2.96 -43.31
CA LEU A 52 -5.02 3.32 -42.53
C LEU A 52 -4.99 4.79 -42.08
N ASP A 53 -6.07 5.48 -42.42
CA ASP A 53 -6.37 6.86 -42.05
C ASP A 53 -6.58 6.98 -40.52
N SER A 54 -6.47 8.19 -39.98
CA SER A 54 -6.48 8.46 -38.52
C SER A 54 -7.77 8.01 -37.81
N VAL A 55 -8.86 7.80 -38.54
CA VAL A 55 -10.15 7.34 -38.05
C VAL A 55 -10.14 5.83 -37.74
N ASP A 56 -9.55 5.01 -38.62
CA ASP A 56 -9.49 3.55 -38.42
C ASP A 56 -8.56 3.17 -37.26
N LYS A 57 -7.49 3.95 -37.04
CA LYS A 57 -6.63 3.78 -35.85
C LYS A 57 -7.41 3.99 -34.56
N ARG A 58 -8.36 4.93 -34.53
CA ARG A 58 -9.21 5.19 -33.35
C ARG A 58 -10.20 4.04 -33.12
N VAL A 59 -10.87 3.57 -34.17
CA VAL A 59 -11.80 2.43 -34.10
C VAL A 59 -11.11 1.17 -33.60
N GLN A 60 -9.92 0.85 -34.13
CA GLN A 60 -9.14 -0.31 -33.65
C GLN A 60 -8.69 -0.15 -32.19
N LEU A 61 -8.35 1.07 -31.76
CA LEU A 61 -8.02 1.35 -30.37
C LEU A 61 -9.22 1.07 -29.46
N ASP A 62 -10.41 1.51 -29.87
CA ASP A 62 -11.63 1.37 -29.08
C ASP A 62 -12.09 -0.10 -29.01
N GLU A 63 -11.99 -0.86 -30.11
CA GLU A 63 -12.21 -2.31 -30.06
C GLU A 63 -11.23 -3.03 -29.13
N TRP A 64 -9.96 -2.64 -29.17
CA TRP A 64 -8.94 -3.21 -28.28
C TRP A 64 -9.23 -2.86 -26.81
N LYS A 65 -9.61 -1.61 -26.52
CA LYS A 65 -10.04 -1.19 -25.17
C LYS A 65 -11.21 -2.03 -24.69
N VAL A 66 -12.24 -2.24 -25.51
CA VAL A 66 -13.42 -3.07 -25.16
C VAL A 66 -13.01 -4.52 -24.87
N LYS A 67 -12.12 -5.10 -25.69
CA LYS A 67 -11.59 -6.47 -25.46
C LYS A 67 -10.81 -6.58 -24.15
N VAL A 68 -9.96 -5.59 -23.84
CA VAL A 68 -9.19 -5.53 -22.60
C VAL A 68 -10.12 -5.35 -21.40
N LEU A 69 -11.05 -4.40 -21.46
CA LEU A 69 -12.06 -4.16 -20.42
C LEU A 69 -12.87 -5.43 -20.13
N LYS A 70 -13.30 -6.15 -21.16
CA LYS A 70 -14.03 -7.41 -20.99
C LYS A 70 -13.19 -8.49 -20.31
N ARG A 71 -11.89 -8.59 -20.64
CA ARG A 71 -10.97 -9.52 -19.98
C ARG A 71 -10.70 -9.13 -18.53
N VAL A 72 -10.47 -7.84 -18.25
CA VAL A 72 -10.28 -7.32 -16.90
C VAL A 72 -11.53 -7.59 -16.05
N LYS A 73 -12.73 -7.33 -16.59
CA LYS A 73 -14.00 -7.59 -15.91
C LYS A 73 -14.26 -9.09 -15.68
N ALA A 74 -13.83 -9.95 -16.61
CA ALA A 74 -13.93 -11.40 -16.44
C ALA A 74 -12.99 -11.93 -15.35
N LEU A 75 -11.83 -11.31 -15.16
CA LEU A 75 -10.88 -11.64 -14.07
C LEU A 75 -11.31 -11.05 -12.72
N ASP A 76 -12.13 -9.99 -12.75
CA ASP A 76 -12.56 -9.26 -11.55
C ASP A 76 -13.34 -10.12 -10.54
N GLN A 77 -14.33 -10.88 -11.03
CA GLN A 77 -15.15 -11.76 -10.20
C GLN A 77 -14.32 -12.86 -9.49
N PRO A 78 -13.48 -13.65 -10.19
CA PRO A 78 -12.65 -14.67 -9.54
C PRO A 78 -11.58 -14.07 -8.62
N LEU A 79 -10.96 -12.93 -9.00
CA LEU A 79 -10.02 -12.24 -8.12
C LEU A 79 -10.72 -11.74 -6.84
N HIS A 80 -11.89 -11.13 -6.97
CA HIS A 80 -12.65 -10.66 -5.82
C HIS A 80 -13.06 -11.81 -4.88
N SER A 81 -13.48 -12.96 -5.41
CA SER A 81 -13.77 -14.12 -4.56
C SER A 81 -12.54 -14.64 -3.83
N ILE A 82 -11.39 -14.70 -4.51
CA ILE A 82 -10.13 -15.19 -3.92
C ILE A 82 -9.62 -14.24 -2.83
N PHE A 83 -9.63 -12.92 -3.07
CA PHE A 83 -9.07 -11.94 -2.14
C PHE A 83 -10.02 -11.57 -0.98
N PHE A 84 -11.34 -11.63 -1.15
CA PHE A 84 -12.29 -11.14 -0.13
C PHE A 84 -13.22 -12.21 0.43
N ARG A 85 -13.39 -13.35 -0.23
CA ARG A 85 -14.34 -14.41 0.18
C ARG A 85 -13.62 -15.67 0.70
N ASP A 86 -12.54 -16.08 0.05
CA ASP A 86 -11.66 -17.20 0.44
C ASP A 86 -10.40 -16.74 1.23
N ASP A 87 -10.49 -15.61 1.93
CA ASP A 87 -9.36 -14.99 2.65
C ASP A 87 -8.62 -15.96 3.60
N SER A 88 -9.33 -16.92 4.21
CA SER A 88 -8.72 -17.93 5.08
C SER A 88 -7.75 -18.88 4.35
N LYS A 89 -8.07 -19.30 3.12
CA LYS A 89 -7.20 -20.20 2.34
C LYS A 89 -5.98 -19.44 1.80
N LEU A 90 -6.20 -18.22 1.30
CA LEU A 90 -5.14 -17.34 0.84
C LEU A 90 -4.17 -17.03 1.98
N SER A 91 -4.69 -16.64 3.14
CA SER A 91 -3.88 -16.37 4.34
C SER A 91 -3.05 -17.59 4.77
N LYS A 92 -3.62 -18.81 4.70
CA LYS A 92 -2.90 -20.06 5.01
C LYS A 92 -1.80 -20.40 4.00
N LEU A 93 -1.98 -20.07 2.72
CA LEU A 93 -0.95 -20.26 1.68
C LEU A 93 0.12 -19.17 1.73
N PHE A 94 -0.28 -17.94 2.04
CA PHE A 94 0.59 -16.78 2.07
C PHE A 94 1.51 -16.78 3.30
N TYR A 95 1.10 -17.42 4.39
CA TYR A 95 1.95 -17.57 5.58
C TYR A 95 3.28 -18.29 5.28
N PRO A 96 3.30 -19.55 4.79
CA PRO A 96 4.55 -20.24 4.48
C PRO A 96 5.31 -19.56 3.33
N PHE A 97 4.60 -18.97 2.36
CA PHE A 97 5.23 -18.19 1.29
C PHE A 97 6.02 -16.99 1.84
N THR A 98 5.41 -16.18 2.70
CA THR A 98 6.06 -15.01 3.29
C THR A 98 7.22 -15.41 4.19
N LEU A 99 7.03 -16.45 5.00
CA LEU A 99 8.10 -16.96 5.86
C LEU A 99 9.30 -17.42 5.03
N PHE A 100 9.06 -18.24 4.00
CA PHE A 100 10.10 -18.66 3.06
C PHE A 100 10.74 -17.46 2.36
N ASN A 101 9.95 -16.44 1.96
CA ASN A 101 10.46 -15.24 1.31
C ASN A 101 11.43 -14.45 2.21
N ILE A 102 11.13 -14.33 3.50
CA ILE A 102 12.03 -13.68 4.47
C ILE A 102 13.37 -14.42 4.55
N PHE A 103 13.35 -15.76 4.62
CA PHE A 103 14.58 -16.57 4.59
C PHE A 103 15.33 -16.40 3.25
N LEU A 104 14.60 -16.39 2.14
CA LEU A 104 15.16 -16.21 0.81
C LEU A 104 15.82 -14.83 0.64
N VAL A 105 15.22 -13.77 1.19
CA VAL A 105 15.82 -12.42 1.23
C VAL A 105 17.17 -12.47 1.93
N GLY A 106 17.24 -13.08 3.12
CA GLY A 106 18.50 -13.24 3.86
C GLY A 106 19.54 -14.06 3.10
N LEU A 107 19.12 -15.17 2.48
CA LEU A 107 19.98 -16.02 1.67
C LEU A 107 20.52 -15.27 0.44
N MET A 108 19.68 -14.52 -0.27
CA MET A 108 20.07 -13.73 -1.42
C MET A 108 21.05 -12.61 -1.02
N MET A 109 20.81 -11.92 0.09
CA MET A 109 21.71 -10.87 0.59
C MET A 109 23.09 -11.41 0.98
N GLY A 110 23.14 -12.62 1.57
CA GLY A 110 24.38 -13.22 2.04
C GLY A 110 25.17 -13.96 0.95
N LYS A 111 24.49 -14.81 0.17
CA LYS A 111 25.13 -15.74 -0.78
C LYS A 111 25.19 -15.22 -2.22
N PHE A 112 24.18 -14.45 -2.65
CA PHE A 112 24.04 -13.99 -4.04
C PHE A 112 23.72 -12.49 -4.12
N PRO A 113 24.56 -11.61 -3.52
CA PRO A 113 24.28 -10.18 -3.46
C PRO A 113 24.20 -9.54 -4.85
N GLU A 114 24.86 -10.13 -5.86
CA GLU A 114 24.84 -9.62 -7.24
C GLU A 114 23.43 -9.68 -7.85
N TRP A 115 22.62 -10.67 -7.45
CA TRP A 115 21.27 -10.90 -7.98
C TRP A 115 20.16 -10.26 -7.15
N PHE A 116 20.50 -9.61 -6.02
CA PHE A 116 19.50 -9.08 -5.09
C PHE A 116 18.59 -8.02 -5.73
N HIS A 117 19.14 -7.15 -6.57
CA HIS A 117 18.37 -6.11 -7.28
C HIS A 117 17.33 -6.71 -8.25
N VAL A 118 17.66 -7.84 -8.90
CA VAL A 118 16.74 -8.58 -9.77
C VAL A 118 15.63 -9.22 -8.94
N TYR A 119 15.97 -9.83 -7.81
CA TYR A 119 14.99 -10.41 -6.89
C TYR A 119 14.03 -9.35 -6.33
N HIS A 120 14.56 -8.20 -5.89
CA HIS A 120 13.73 -7.07 -5.48
C HIS A 120 12.78 -6.61 -6.60
N THR A 121 13.27 -6.52 -7.84
CA THR A 121 12.45 -6.14 -9.00
C THR A 121 11.34 -7.18 -9.26
N ALA A 122 11.65 -8.48 -9.17
CA ALA A 122 10.67 -9.54 -9.33
C ALA A 122 9.56 -9.45 -8.27
N LEU A 123 9.93 -9.23 -7.00
CA LEU A 123 8.95 -9.02 -5.93
C LEU A 123 8.13 -7.75 -6.14
N TYR A 124 8.75 -6.66 -6.58
CA TYR A 124 8.05 -5.40 -6.86
C TYR A 124 7.02 -5.59 -7.99
N VAL A 125 7.41 -6.19 -9.11
CA VAL A 125 6.51 -6.46 -10.25
C VAL A 125 5.41 -7.45 -9.89
N LEU A 126 5.62 -8.37 -8.95
CA LEU A 126 4.60 -9.28 -8.45
C LEU A 126 3.62 -8.58 -7.49
N LEU A 127 4.13 -7.88 -6.49
CA LEU A 127 3.33 -7.33 -5.38
C LEU A 127 2.61 -6.04 -5.77
N MET A 128 3.18 -5.18 -6.61
CA MET A 128 2.58 -3.89 -6.95
C MET A 128 1.26 -4.00 -7.73
N PRO A 129 1.11 -4.87 -8.74
CA PRO A 129 -0.17 -5.08 -9.40
C PRO A 129 -1.24 -5.62 -8.47
N ILE A 130 -0.88 -6.56 -7.59
CA ILE A 130 -1.79 -7.11 -6.57
C ILE A 130 -2.25 -5.98 -5.65
N ARG A 131 -1.30 -5.16 -5.16
CA ARG A 131 -1.59 -4.01 -4.31
C ARG A 131 -2.49 -3.00 -4.99
N PHE A 132 -2.22 -2.69 -6.26
CA PHE A 132 -3.04 -1.79 -7.06
C PHE A 132 -4.48 -2.29 -7.15
N TYR A 133 -4.67 -3.57 -7.47
CA TYR A 133 -5.99 -4.19 -7.55
C TYR A 133 -6.73 -4.14 -6.20
N THR A 134 -6.10 -4.55 -5.11
CA THR A 134 -6.72 -4.58 -3.77
C THR A 134 -7.10 -3.16 -3.31
N TYR A 135 -6.25 -2.16 -3.54
CA TYR A 135 -6.53 -0.78 -3.15
C TYR A 135 -7.59 -0.12 -4.02
N TYR A 136 -7.66 -0.50 -5.30
CA TYR A 136 -8.75 -0.09 -6.17
C TYR A 136 -10.09 -0.61 -5.64
N LYS A 137 -10.16 -1.89 -5.26
CA LYS A 137 -11.38 -2.54 -4.74
C LYS A 137 -11.82 -2.05 -3.37
N THR A 138 -10.88 -1.72 -2.50
CA THR A 138 -11.16 -1.21 -1.15
C THR A 138 -11.33 0.32 -1.11
N ASN A 139 -11.40 0.99 -2.28
CA ASN A 139 -11.48 2.45 -2.42
C ASN A 139 -10.30 3.23 -1.78
N ASN A 140 -9.19 2.55 -1.51
CA ASN A 140 -7.97 3.05 -0.87
C ASN A 140 -6.86 3.43 -1.87
N HIS A 141 -7.20 3.65 -3.15
CA HIS A 141 -6.22 3.91 -4.20
C HIS A 141 -5.39 5.19 -4.03
N TYR A 142 -5.77 6.11 -3.14
CA TYR A 142 -4.95 7.30 -2.86
C TYR A 142 -3.69 7.02 -2.05
N TYR A 143 -3.66 5.94 -1.27
CA TYR A 143 -2.44 5.51 -0.59
C TYR A 143 -1.34 5.09 -1.57
N LEU A 144 -1.68 4.72 -2.82
CA LEU A 144 -0.68 4.44 -3.87
C LEU A 144 0.10 5.70 -4.30
N ALA A 145 -0.39 6.89 -3.97
CA ALA A 145 0.31 8.14 -4.24
C ALA A 145 1.33 8.50 -3.13
N ASP A 146 1.46 7.68 -2.09
CA ASP A 146 2.39 7.96 -0.99
C ASP A 146 3.85 7.90 -1.41
N LEU A 147 4.69 8.57 -0.62
CA LEU A 147 6.14 8.69 -0.85
C LEU A 147 6.82 7.32 -1.02
N CYS A 148 6.40 6.28 -0.29
CA CYS A 148 7.02 4.96 -0.39
C CYS A 148 6.90 4.36 -1.79
N TYR A 149 5.76 4.48 -2.46
CA TYR A 149 5.59 4.00 -3.83
C TYR A 149 6.45 4.78 -4.82
N PHE A 150 6.54 6.10 -4.63
CA PHE A 150 7.40 6.96 -5.44
C PHE A 150 8.88 6.62 -5.28
N VAL A 151 9.35 6.40 -4.06
CA VAL A 151 10.74 6.03 -3.79
C VAL A 151 11.08 4.66 -4.37
N ASN A 152 10.19 3.68 -4.26
CA ASN A 152 10.40 2.38 -4.92
C ASN A 152 10.49 2.53 -6.45
N PHE A 153 9.65 3.37 -7.04
CA PHE A 153 9.74 3.69 -8.46
C PHE A 153 11.07 4.36 -8.83
N LEU A 154 11.55 5.32 -8.04
CA LEU A 154 12.88 5.92 -8.23
C LEU A 154 14.00 4.88 -8.10
N CYS A 155 13.91 3.94 -7.16
CA CYS A 155 14.85 2.84 -7.05
C CYS A 155 14.85 1.95 -8.31
N MET A 156 13.67 1.65 -8.88
CA MET A 156 13.59 0.89 -10.14
C MET A 156 14.18 1.67 -11.31
N LEU A 157 13.92 2.98 -11.40
CA LEU A 157 14.54 3.84 -12.40
C LEU A 157 16.06 3.87 -12.28
N PHE A 158 16.59 3.94 -11.06
CA PHE A 158 18.03 3.87 -10.82
C PHE A 158 18.60 2.51 -11.28
N VAL A 159 17.99 1.41 -10.84
CA VAL A 159 18.51 0.06 -11.11
C VAL A 159 18.50 -0.29 -12.60
N TRP A 160 17.50 0.16 -13.35
CA TRP A 160 17.28 -0.31 -14.73
C TRP A 160 17.45 0.76 -15.81
N CYS A 161 17.23 2.03 -15.51
CA CYS A 161 17.21 3.10 -16.52
C CYS A 161 18.40 4.04 -16.42
N PHE A 162 18.77 4.45 -15.20
CA PHE A 162 19.78 5.49 -14.97
C PHE A 162 20.81 5.09 -13.91
N PRO A 163 21.56 3.97 -14.09
CA PRO A 163 22.54 3.50 -13.11
C PRO A 163 23.77 4.41 -13.01
N GLU A 164 23.96 5.34 -13.95
CA GLU A 164 25.06 6.30 -14.01
C GLU A 164 24.77 7.60 -13.24
N SER A 165 23.51 7.86 -12.91
CA SER A 165 23.12 9.12 -12.26
C SER A 165 23.46 9.11 -10.76
N VAL A 166 24.56 9.79 -10.40
CA VAL A 166 24.99 9.99 -9.00
C VAL A 166 23.90 10.65 -8.16
N HIS A 167 23.22 11.66 -8.70
CA HIS A 167 22.18 12.38 -7.98
C HIS A 167 20.97 11.49 -7.68
N LEU A 168 20.53 10.68 -8.66
CA LEU A 168 19.42 9.75 -8.45
C LEU A 168 19.82 8.68 -7.44
N TYR A 169 21.02 8.11 -7.56
CA TYR A 169 21.55 7.11 -6.64
C TYR A 169 21.58 7.63 -5.19
N GLN A 170 22.21 8.77 -4.95
CA GLN A 170 22.36 9.34 -3.60
C GLN A 170 21.00 9.75 -3.01
N SER A 171 20.08 10.28 -3.82
CA SER A 171 18.71 10.58 -3.38
C SER A 171 17.92 9.32 -3.07
N CYS A 172 18.02 8.26 -3.88
CA CYS A 172 17.42 6.96 -3.56
C CYS A 172 17.95 6.44 -2.22
N PHE A 173 19.28 6.50 -2.01
CA PHE A 173 19.89 6.04 -0.76
C PHE A 173 19.37 6.84 0.44
N ALA A 174 19.29 8.17 0.31
CA ALA A 174 18.79 9.05 1.36
C ALA A 174 17.31 8.81 1.68
N LEU A 175 16.48 8.61 0.66
CA LEU A 175 15.04 8.38 0.82
C LEU A 175 14.75 7.01 1.44
N THR A 176 15.48 5.97 1.04
CA THR A 176 15.31 4.61 1.56
C THR A 176 15.81 4.47 3.00
N PHE A 177 17.05 4.88 3.28
CA PHE A 177 17.63 4.80 4.63
C PHE A 177 17.08 5.85 5.59
N GLY A 178 16.62 6.99 5.07
CA GLY A 178 15.91 8.01 5.84
C GLY A 178 14.43 7.67 5.95
N SER A 179 13.60 8.46 5.26
CA SER A 179 12.14 8.45 5.43
C SER A 179 11.46 7.08 5.38
N LEU A 180 11.84 6.17 4.46
CA LEU A 180 11.17 4.88 4.32
C LEU A 180 11.44 3.94 5.49
N SER A 181 12.70 3.84 5.91
CA SER A 181 13.09 2.97 7.01
C SER A 181 12.58 3.51 8.35
N PHE A 182 12.67 4.82 8.57
CA PHE A 182 12.10 5.45 9.76
C PHE A 182 10.57 5.38 9.78
N ALA A 183 9.90 5.40 8.64
CA ALA A 183 8.46 5.21 8.54
C ALA A 183 7.99 3.87 9.11
N VAL A 184 8.79 2.80 9.03
CA VAL A 184 8.48 1.51 9.67
C VAL A 184 8.36 1.67 11.19
N ILE A 185 9.27 2.46 11.78
CA ILE A 185 9.34 2.71 13.22
C ILE A 185 8.23 3.68 13.63
N THR A 186 8.15 4.84 12.98
CA THR A 186 7.22 5.93 13.32
C THR A 186 5.76 5.53 13.11
N TRP A 187 5.45 4.87 11.98
CA TRP A 187 4.07 4.46 11.65
C TRP A 187 3.72 3.06 12.13
N ARG A 188 4.60 2.44 12.92
CA ARG A 188 4.44 1.08 13.47
C ARG A 188 3.98 0.08 12.42
N ASN A 189 4.69 0.04 11.29
CA ASN A 189 4.37 -0.91 10.24
C ASN A 189 4.62 -2.33 10.77
N SER A 190 3.60 -3.18 10.72
CA SER A 190 3.58 -4.50 11.37
C SER A 190 3.81 -5.61 10.36
N LEU A 191 4.84 -6.42 10.59
CA LEU A 191 5.09 -7.62 9.79
C LEU A 191 4.15 -8.74 10.20
N VAL A 192 3.03 -8.87 9.47
CA VAL A 192 1.98 -9.86 9.73
C VAL A 192 1.97 -10.90 8.62
N ILE A 193 2.61 -12.04 8.87
CA ILE A 193 3.02 -13.03 7.86
C ILE A 193 1.85 -13.63 7.07
N HIS A 194 0.66 -13.73 7.69
CA HIS A 194 -0.54 -14.24 7.01
C HIS A 194 -1.24 -13.18 6.14
N SER A 195 -0.99 -11.88 6.39
CA SER A 195 -1.69 -10.79 5.72
C SER A 195 -0.86 -10.26 4.55
N LEU A 196 -1.37 -10.45 3.34
CA LEU A 196 -0.76 -9.93 2.12
C LEU A 196 -0.61 -8.40 2.15
N ASP A 197 -1.62 -7.71 2.67
CA ASP A 197 -1.63 -6.25 2.73
C ASP A 197 -0.54 -5.69 3.68
N LYS A 198 -0.46 -6.24 4.90
CA LYS A 198 0.53 -5.81 5.88
C LYS A 198 1.95 -6.20 5.46
N THR A 199 2.11 -7.41 4.93
CA THR A 199 3.41 -7.88 4.44
C THR A 199 3.90 -7.04 3.25
N THR A 200 3.04 -6.75 2.28
CA THR A 200 3.39 -5.87 1.14
C THR A 200 3.79 -4.48 1.63
N SER A 201 3.09 -3.95 2.64
CA SER A 201 3.46 -2.67 3.28
C SER A 201 4.84 -2.73 3.92
N CYS A 202 5.23 -3.83 4.59
CA CYS A 202 6.59 -3.96 5.10
C CYS A 202 7.62 -4.05 3.97
N PHE A 203 7.33 -4.80 2.91
CA PHE A 203 8.25 -4.98 1.79
C PHE A 203 8.58 -3.68 1.07
N ILE A 204 7.60 -2.84 0.74
CA ILE A 204 7.86 -1.56 0.07
C ILE A 204 8.70 -0.59 0.93
N HIS A 205 8.77 -0.79 2.24
CA HIS A 205 9.60 0.04 3.12
C HIS A 205 10.99 -0.55 3.35
N ILE A 206 11.13 -1.88 3.42
CA ILE A 206 12.38 -2.57 3.79
C ILE A 206 13.20 -2.99 2.57
N MET A 207 12.58 -3.59 1.55
CA MET A 207 13.27 -4.11 0.36
C MET A 207 14.09 -3.08 -0.43
N PRO A 208 13.63 -1.84 -0.66
CA PRO A 208 14.46 -0.86 -1.35
C PRO A 208 15.68 -0.48 -0.51
N THR A 209 15.56 -0.40 0.82
CA THR A 209 16.70 -0.17 1.71
C THR A 209 17.70 -1.33 1.67
N CYS A 210 17.22 -2.58 1.71
CA CYS A 210 18.09 -3.75 1.51
C CYS A 210 18.82 -3.68 0.16
N THR A 211 18.13 -3.25 -0.90
CA THR A 211 18.72 -3.16 -2.24
C THR A 211 19.82 -2.10 -2.29
N MET A 212 19.56 -0.91 -1.74
CA MET A 212 20.56 0.15 -1.68
C MET A 212 21.73 -0.23 -0.76
N TYR A 213 21.48 -0.97 0.33
CA TYR A 213 22.53 -1.54 1.17
C TYR A 213 23.45 -2.47 0.37
N ILE A 214 22.88 -3.43 -0.37
CA ILE A 214 23.67 -4.39 -1.14
C ILE A 214 24.44 -3.70 -2.26
N ILE A 215 23.82 -2.77 -2.99
CA ILE A 215 24.49 -2.00 -4.05
C ILE A 215 25.65 -1.17 -3.50
N HIS A 216 25.48 -0.54 -2.32
CA HIS A 216 26.50 0.33 -1.76
C HIS A 216 27.60 -0.43 -0.99
N HIS A 217 27.20 -1.34 -0.11
CA HIS A 217 28.11 -2.02 0.82
C HIS A 217 28.35 -3.48 0.48
N GLY A 218 27.40 -4.16 -0.17
CA GLY A 218 27.39 -5.62 -0.31
C GLY A 218 28.18 -6.17 -1.51
N ILE A 219 28.15 -5.49 -2.65
CA ILE A 219 28.79 -5.96 -3.90
C ILE A 219 30.20 -5.40 -4.09
N SER A 220 31.00 -6.10 -4.90
CA SER A 220 32.36 -5.69 -5.26
C SER A 220 32.38 -4.40 -6.08
N GLU A 221 33.49 -3.66 -5.99
CA GLU A 221 33.68 -2.42 -6.74
C GLU A 221 33.68 -2.63 -8.25
N SER A 222 34.22 -3.76 -8.72
CA SER A 222 34.19 -4.12 -10.15
C SER A 222 32.76 -4.26 -10.67
N LEU A 223 31.87 -4.90 -9.88
CA LEU A 223 30.47 -5.05 -10.26
C LEU A 223 29.73 -3.71 -10.19
N LYS A 224 30.03 -2.84 -9.22
CA LYS A 224 29.48 -1.48 -9.20
C LYS A 224 29.86 -0.71 -10.44
N LEU A 225 31.14 -0.71 -10.83
CA LEU A 225 31.59 -0.01 -12.05
C LEU A 225 30.91 -0.55 -13.31
N GLN A 226 30.68 -1.85 -13.39
CA GLN A 226 30.02 -2.46 -14.56
C GLN A 226 28.51 -2.20 -14.60
N ARG A 227 27.83 -2.23 -13.45
CA ARG A 227 26.36 -2.30 -13.38
C ARG A 227 25.70 -1.08 -12.74
N PHE A 228 26.35 -0.48 -11.74
CA PHE A 228 25.85 0.67 -10.98
C PHE A 228 26.93 1.76 -10.88
N PRO A 229 27.38 2.37 -12.00
CA PRO A 229 28.51 3.29 -11.99
C PRO A 229 28.36 4.44 -10.99
N ALA A 230 27.14 4.93 -10.78
CA ALA A 230 26.86 5.97 -9.79
C ALA A 230 27.20 5.58 -8.34
N ALA A 231 27.09 4.30 -7.99
CA ALA A 231 27.34 3.77 -6.65
C ALA A 231 28.82 3.43 -6.40
N SER A 232 29.65 3.49 -7.45
CA SER A 232 31.08 3.22 -7.39
C SER A 232 31.83 4.28 -6.58
N MET A 233 32.96 3.90 -5.99
CA MET A 233 33.86 4.77 -5.25
C MET A 233 34.34 5.98 -6.08
N PRO A 234 34.68 5.85 -7.38
CA PRO A 234 35.03 7.02 -8.19
C PRO A 234 33.92 8.05 -8.32
N ALA A 235 32.66 7.61 -8.42
CA ALA A 235 31.52 8.48 -8.65
C ALA A 235 30.92 9.06 -7.35
N SER A 236 30.89 8.27 -6.28
CA SER A 236 30.23 8.60 -5.01
C SER A 236 31.12 8.32 -3.80
N LYS A 237 32.36 8.85 -3.79
CA LYS A 237 33.32 8.65 -2.69
C LYS A 237 32.86 9.22 -1.35
N SER A 238 32.18 10.36 -1.37
CA SER A 238 31.82 11.12 -0.16
C SER A 238 30.34 11.51 -0.15
N TRP A 239 29.78 11.57 1.06
CA TRP A 239 28.44 12.08 1.29
C TRP A 239 28.44 13.60 1.39
N ASP A 240 28.22 14.30 0.27
CA ASP A 240 27.99 15.75 0.29
C ASP A 240 26.57 16.04 0.75
N LEU A 241 26.43 16.41 2.03
CA LEU A 241 25.13 16.69 2.64
C LEU A 241 24.39 17.83 1.93
N LYS A 242 25.08 18.90 1.50
CA LYS A 242 24.41 20.06 0.89
C LYS A 242 23.82 19.67 -0.46
N ARG A 243 24.62 19.01 -1.30
CA ARG A 243 24.17 18.50 -2.60
C ARG A 243 23.05 17.48 -2.43
N ASN A 244 23.19 16.53 -1.51
CA ASN A 244 22.18 15.50 -1.28
C ASN A 244 20.85 16.06 -0.77
N VAL A 245 20.90 17.07 0.11
CA VAL A 245 19.69 17.78 0.57
C VAL A 245 19.00 18.44 -0.61
N VAL A 246 19.72 19.22 -1.43
CA VAL A 246 19.11 19.91 -2.58
C VAL A 246 18.46 18.92 -3.55
N TRP A 247 19.18 17.90 -3.98
CA TRP A 247 18.65 16.94 -4.97
C TRP A 247 17.51 16.09 -4.42
N THR A 248 17.63 15.63 -3.18
CA THR A 248 16.55 14.85 -2.56
C THR A 248 15.31 15.70 -2.31
N SER A 249 15.48 16.97 -1.92
CA SER A 249 14.38 17.92 -1.82
C SER A 249 13.74 18.21 -3.17
N LEU A 250 14.48 18.20 -4.28
CA LEU A 250 13.91 18.33 -5.63
C LEU A 250 13.06 17.11 -6.02
N TYR A 251 13.55 15.89 -5.76
CA TYR A 251 12.75 14.67 -5.98
C TYR A 251 11.51 14.64 -5.07
N TYR A 252 11.66 15.02 -3.81
CA TYR A 252 10.55 15.15 -2.87
C TYR A 252 9.53 16.20 -3.33
N LEU A 253 10.00 17.37 -3.79
CA LEU A 253 9.13 18.42 -4.32
C LEU A 253 8.40 17.97 -5.59
N THR A 254 9.07 17.20 -6.45
CA THR A 254 8.46 16.60 -7.63
C THR A 254 7.32 15.67 -7.22
N TRP A 255 7.56 14.78 -6.25
CA TRP A 255 6.52 13.94 -5.67
C TRP A 255 5.39 14.74 -5.02
N GLN A 256 5.72 15.73 -4.19
CA GLN A 256 4.74 16.57 -3.49
C GLN A 256 3.86 17.33 -4.48
N SER A 257 4.44 17.82 -5.58
CA SER A 257 3.72 18.51 -6.65
C SER A 257 2.80 17.55 -7.39
N LEU A 258 3.28 16.34 -7.73
CA LEU A 258 2.44 15.29 -8.34
C LEU A 258 1.31 14.88 -7.41
N TYR A 259 1.59 14.67 -6.13
CA TYR A 259 0.61 14.33 -5.10
C TYR A 259 -0.48 15.40 -5.03
N HIS A 260 -0.10 16.68 -4.89
CA HIS A 260 -1.07 17.77 -4.82
C HIS A 260 -1.85 17.95 -6.13
N TYR A 261 -1.20 17.78 -7.28
CA TYR A 261 -1.87 17.82 -8.59
C TYR A 261 -2.94 16.73 -8.71
N PHE A 262 -2.61 15.47 -8.38
CA PHE A 262 -3.53 14.35 -8.50
C PHE A 262 -4.67 14.38 -7.46
N ILE A 263 -4.36 14.76 -6.22
CA ILE A 263 -5.31 14.75 -5.10
C ILE A 263 -6.17 16.02 -5.07
N THR A 264 -5.55 17.20 -5.16
CA THR A 264 -6.24 18.49 -4.96
C THR A 264 -6.98 18.95 -6.21
N LEU A 265 -6.36 18.89 -7.40
CA LEU A 265 -6.97 19.46 -8.61
C LEU A 265 -7.97 18.51 -9.28
N LYS A 266 -7.70 17.20 -9.30
CA LYS A 266 -8.52 16.26 -10.07
C LYS A 266 -9.68 15.62 -9.28
N LYS A 267 -9.63 15.56 -7.94
CA LYS A 267 -10.59 14.75 -7.14
C LYS A 267 -11.05 15.35 -5.81
N SER A 268 -10.90 16.67 -5.59
CA SER A 268 -11.34 17.39 -4.37
C SER A 268 -12.79 17.08 -3.94
N LYS A 269 -13.71 16.90 -4.90
CA LYS A 269 -15.13 16.59 -4.61
C LYS A 269 -15.36 15.20 -3.99
N LYS A 270 -14.53 14.19 -4.35
CA LYS A 270 -14.66 12.80 -3.86
C LYS A 270 -13.92 12.55 -2.53
N ILE A 271 -13.06 13.48 -2.11
CA ILE A 271 -12.39 13.43 -0.80
C ILE A 271 -13.28 14.13 0.23
N LYS A 272 -13.92 15.24 -0.15
CA LYS A 272 -14.89 15.95 0.70
C LYS A 272 -16.17 15.16 1.04
N SER A 273 -16.51 14.12 0.27
CA SER A 273 -17.65 13.24 0.54
C SER A 273 -17.36 12.16 1.61
N GLY A 274 -16.12 12.03 2.10
CA GLY A 274 -15.76 11.03 3.12
C GLY A 274 -15.66 9.59 2.63
N GLU A 275 -15.92 9.32 1.34
CA GLU A 275 -15.81 7.97 0.76
C GLU A 275 -14.36 7.48 0.62
N ARG A 276 -13.36 8.36 0.75
CA ARG A 276 -11.96 8.06 0.44
C ARG A 276 -11.02 8.74 1.42
N MET A 277 -10.16 7.94 2.04
CA MET A 277 -9.21 8.40 3.03
C MET A 277 -7.84 8.62 2.37
N THR A 278 -7.24 9.78 2.57
CA THR A 278 -5.83 10.04 2.22
C THR A 278 -4.95 9.78 3.44
N SER A 279 -3.65 9.62 3.23
CA SER A 279 -2.68 9.48 4.33
C SER A 279 -2.75 10.64 5.31
N PHE A 280 -2.97 11.86 4.81
CA PHE A 280 -3.27 13.01 5.66
C PHE A 280 -4.49 12.77 6.56
N GLU A 281 -5.64 12.40 5.98
CA GLU A 281 -6.89 12.18 6.71
C GLU A 281 -6.78 11.04 7.74
N TYR A 282 -6.07 9.95 7.38
CA TYR A 282 -5.82 8.83 8.28
C TYR A 282 -4.98 9.26 9.48
N LEU A 283 -3.89 9.99 9.24
CA LEU A 283 -3.04 10.48 10.32
C LEU A 283 -3.78 11.46 11.24
N THR A 284 -4.52 12.42 10.66
CA THR A 284 -5.24 13.42 11.46
C THR A 284 -6.43 12.83 12.21
N THR A 285 -7.03 11.75 11.71
CA THR A 285 -8.23 11.13 12.33
C THR A 285 -7.91 10.00 13.30
N HIS A 286 -6.90 9.18 13.01
CA HIS A 286 -6.60 7.96 13.79
C HIS A 286 -5.36 8.03 14.66
N GLN A 287 -4.27 8.67 14.21
CA GLN A 287 -3.00 8.69 14.95
C GLN A 287 -2.81 9.97 15.77
N PHE A 288 -3.08 11.12 15.16
CA PHE A 288 -2.84 12.45 15.74
C PHE A 288 -4.13 13.25 15.98
N LYS A 289 -5.24 12.56 16.26
CA LYS A 289 -6.56 13.16 16.52
C LYS A 289 -6.54 14.30 17.55
N ASN A 290 -5.67 14.19 18.55
CA ASN A 290 -5.57 15.16 19.65
C ASN A 290 -4.54 16.27 19.41
N PHE A 291 -3.86 16.29 18.25
CA PHE A 291 -2.86 17.30 17.94
C PHE A 291 -3.54 18.65 17.62
N TRP A 292 -3.09 19.72 18.28
CA TRP A 292 -3.71 21.04 18.19
C TRP A 292 -3.80 21.56 16.75
N ALA A 293 -2.80 21.27 15.91
CA ALA A 293 -2.76 21.75 14.53
C ALA A 293 -3.84 21.13 13.63
N VAL A 294 -4.41 19.99 14.02
CA VAL A 294 -5.52 19.34 13.30
C VAL A 294 -6.83 20.13 13.46
N LYS A 295 -6.96 20.89 14.55
CA LYS A 295 -8.16 21.69 14.85
C LYS A 295 -8.18 23.07 14.17
N LEU A 296 -7.13 23.43 13.43
CA LEU A 296 -7.05 24.70 12.72
C LEU A 296 -7.99 24.75 11.50
N ARG A 297 -8.40 25.96 11.12
CA ARG A 297 -9.22 26.16 9.92
C ARG A 297 -8.46 25.76 8.66
N GLN A 298 -9.13 25.10 7.71
CA GLN A 298 -8.56 24.79 6.40
C GLN A 298 -8.04 26.07 5.72
N PRO A 299 -6.86 26.05 5.07
CA PRO A 299 -6.01 24.91 4.70
C PRO A 299 -4.84 24.61 5.67
N TRP A 300 -4.78 25.27 6.83
CA TRP A 300 -3.62 25.23 7.73
C TRP A 300 -3.19 23.82 8.19
N PRO A 301 -4.09 22.88 8.53
CA PRO A 301 -3.70 21.52 8.89
C PRO A 301 -2.88 20.80 7.80
N MET A 302 -3.26 20.97 6.52
CA MET A 302 -2.57 20.36 5.38
C MET A 302 -1.20 20.98 5.14
N VAL A 303 -1.08 22.30 5.31
CA VAL A 303 0.21 23.01 5.20
C VAL A 303 1.16 22.58 6.29
N ILE A 304 0.70 22.55 7.55
CA ILE A 304 1.52 22.12 8.69
C ILE A 304 1.96 20.67 8.53
N TYR A 305 1.06 19.78 8.08
CA TYR A 305 1.42 18.40 7.78
C TYR A 305 2.51 18.30 6.70
N THR A 306 2.36 19.03 5.60
CA THR A 306 3.35 19.04 4.50
C THR A 306 4.71 19.54 4.98
N VAL A 307 4.73 20.62 5.75
CA VAL A 307 5.95 21.19 6.32
C VAL A 307 6.59 20.24 7.33
N ALA A 308 5.80 19.66 8.24
CA ALA A 308 6.28 18.69 9.21
C ALA A 308 6.84 17.42 8.53
N GLN A 309 6.18 16.93 7.48
CA GLN A 309 6.66 15.80 6.69
C GLN A 309 8.00 16.12 6.01
N TYR A 310 8.16 17.33 5.49
CA TYR A 310 9.44 17.77 4.91
C TYR A 310 10.55 17.89 5.96
N PHE A 311 10.26 18.43 7.15
CA PHE A 311 11.24 18.44 8.25
C PHE A 311 11.60 17.03 8.72
N TYR A 312 10.63 16.13 8.82
CA TYR A 312 10.87 14.71 9.13
C TYR A 312 11.81 14.06 8.10
N GLN A 313 11.57 14.31 6.80
CA GLN A 313 12.46 13.87 5.72
C GLN A 313 13.88 14.40 5.92
N LEU A 314 14.06 15.70 6.13
CA LEU A 314 15.38 16.30 6.34
C LEU A 314 16.10 15.70 7.56
N SER A 315 15.37 15.53 8.66
CA SER A 315 15.92 15.03 9.92
C SER A 315 16.44 13.59 9.78
N THR A 316 15.66 12.72 9.12
CA THR A 316 16.08 11.33 8.87
C THR A 316 17.22 11.24 7.86
N MET A 317 17.33 12.18 6.92
CA MET A 317 18.44 12.25 5.98
C MET A 317 19.78 12.64 6.62
N LEU A 318 19.78 13.45 7.69
CA LEU A 318 21.02 13.81 8.39
C LEU A 318 21.78 12.57 8.86
N LEU A 319 21.04 11.53 9.27
CA LEU A 319 21.60 10.26 9.72
C LEU A 319 22.17 9.41 8.57
N CYS A 320 21.78 9.68 7.32
CA CYS A 320 22.24 8.91 6.17
C CYS A 320 23.74 8.99 5.92
N GLY A 321 24.41 10.06 6.37
CA GLY A 321 25.87 10.13 6.32
C GLY A 321 26.55 9.01 7.12
N ILE A 322 25.96 8.58 8.23
CA ILE A 322 26.47 7.47 9.05
C ILE A 322 26.31 6.14 8.27
N TRP A 323 25.12 5.90 7.74
CA TRP A 323 24.82 4.67 6.99
C TRP A 323 25.62 4.55 5.70
N PHE A 324 25.96 5.67 5.08
CA PHE A 324 26.79 5.71 3.89
C PHE A 324 28.24 5.30 4.20
N HIS A 325 28.87 5.83 5.23
CA HIS A 325 30.28 5.53 5.48
C HIS A 325 30.52 4.21 6.24
N TYR A 326 29.61 3.83 7.13
CA TYR A 326 29.83 2.71 8.05
C TYR A 326 28.94 1.51 7.72
N ARG A 327 29.52 0.51 7.04
CA ARG A 327 28.83 -0.74 6.64
C ARG A 327 28.13 -1.43 7.81
N TYR A 328 28.80 -1.56 8.95
CA TYR A 328 28.23 -2.22 10.13
C TYR A 328 27.11 -1.41 10.78
N ALA A 329 27.21 -0.08 10.78
CA ALA A 329 26.15 0.78 11.30
C ALA A 329 24.89 0.69 10.42
N ALA A 330 25.06 0.70 9.08
CA ALA A 330 23.96 0.51 8.15
C ALA A 330 23.29 -0.87 8.30
N ALA A 331 24.08 -1.93 8.50
CA ALA A 331 23.57 -3.28 8.75
C ALA A 331 22.80 -3.35 10.08
N ALA A 332 23.34 -2.79 11.16
CA ALA A 332 22.70 -2.73 12.47
C ALA A 332 21.37 -1.96 12.42
N PHE A 333 21.35 -0.83 11.71
CA PHE A 333 20.13 -0.05 11.49
C PHE A 333 19.07 -0.85 10.72
N LEU A 334 19.45 -1.53 9.64
CA LEU A 334 18.53 -2.37 8.86
C LEU A 334 17.97 -3.53 9.70
N SER A 335 18.82 -4.20 10.49
CA SER A 335 18.42 -5.23 11.44
C SER A 335 17.46 -4.69 12.49
N MET A 336 17.71 -3.50 13.04
CA MET A 336 16.83 -2.83 13.99
C MET A 336 15.46 -2.51 13.36
N VAL A 337 15.43 -1.98 12.14
CA VAL A 337 14.18 -1.69 11.41
C VAL A 337 13.36 -2.97 11.21
N PHE A 338 14.02 -4.06 10.82
CA PHE A 338 13.36 -5.36 10.68
C PHE A 338 12.82 -5.89 12.02
N LEU A 339 13.61 -5.79 13.10
CA LEU A 339 13.18 -6.16 14.45
C LEU A 339 11.99 -5.32 14.93
N CYS A 340 11.99 -4.01 14.67
CA CYS A 340 10.84 -3.16 14.97
C CYS A 340 9.59 -3.61 14.20
N ALA A 341 9.71 -3.93 12.90
CA ALA A 341 8.59 -4.44 12.11
C ALA A 341 8.05 -5.77 12.65
N ALA A 342 8.95 -6.68 13.03
CA ALA A 342 8.61 -7.97 13.63
C ALA A 342 7.95 -7.81 15.01
N HIS A 343 8.49 -6.93 15.86
CA HIS A 343 7.91 -6.60 17.16
C HIS A 343 6.51 -6.00 17.01
N ASN A 344 6.33 -5.05 16.10
CA ASN A 344 5.01 -4.48 15.78
C ASN A 344 4.03 -5.55 15.24
N GLY A 345 4.54 -6.55 14.51
CA GLY A 345 3.80 -7.74 14.10
C GLY A 345 3.36 -8.57 15.29
N ALA A 346 4.27 -8.89 16.22
CA ALA A 346 3.98 -9.65 17.43
C ALA A 346 2.94 -8.94 18.31
N THR A 347 3.08 -7.63 18.54
CA THR A 347 2.07 -6.82 19.24
C THR A 347 0.71 -6.89 18.57
N TYR A 348 0.67 -6.87 17.22
CA TYR A 348 -0.58 -7.02 16.48
C TYR A 348 -1.24 -8.40 16.70
N TYR A 349 -0.46 -9.48 16.71
CA TYR A 349 -0.98 -10.82 17.00
C TYR A 349 -1.43 -10.99 18.46
N ILE A 350 -0.71 -10.42 19.42
CA ILE A 350 -1.01 -10.63 20.84
C ILE A 350 -2.14 -9.69 21.29
N ASP A 351 -1.99 -8.39 21.08
CA ASP A 351 -2.90 -7.41 21.68
C ASP A 351 -4.18 -7.22 20.89
N ILE A 352 -4.12 -7.25 19.56
CA ILE A 352 -5.29 -6.98 18.73
C ILE A 352 -6.09 -8.26 18.50
N TYR A 353 -5.43 -9.34 18.09
CA TYR A 353 -6.12 -10.62 17.91
C TYR A 353 -6.57 -11.23 19.23
N GLY A 354 -5.73 -11.19 20.27
CA GLY A 354 -6.08 -11.70 21.60
C GLY A 354 -7.31 -11.00 22.18
N LYS A 355 -7.30 -9.67 22.25
CA LYS A 355 -8.43 -8.90 22.79
C LYS A 355 -9.69 -8.97 21.91
N ARG A 356 -9.53 -9.13 20.60
CA ARG A 356 -10.70 -9.31 19.72
C ARG A 356 -11.34 -10.67 19.93
N PHE A 357 -10.54 -11.71 20.06
CA PHE A 357 -11.02 -13.06 20.38
C PHE A 357 -11.72 -13.09 21.75
N GLU A 358 -11.13 -12.48 22.76
CA GLU A 358 -11.74 -12.32 24.09
C GLU A 358 -13.12 -11.65 24.01
N LYS A 359 -13.22 -10.52 23.29
CA LYS A 359 -14.51 -9.84 23.07
C LYS A 359 -15.53 -10.67 22.30
N GLU A 360 -15.11 -11.46 21.32
CA GLU A 360 -16.00 -12.35 20.57
C GLU A 360 -16.50 -13.50 21.45
N VAL A 361 -15.64 -14.06 22.31
CA VAL A 361 -16.00 -15.07 23.31
C VAL A 361 -16.97 -14.49 24.35
N ASP A 362 -16.71 -13.29 24.86
CA ASP A 362 -17.60 -12.62 25.81
C ASP A 362 -18.97 -12.33 25.20
N LYS A 363 -18.99 -11.88 23.94
CA LYS A 363 -20.24 -11.66 23.21
C LYS A 363 -21.03 -12.96 23.05
N LEU A 364 -20.38 -14.05 22.66
CA LEU A 364 -20.99 -15.38 22.56
C LEU A 364 -21.50 -15.87 23.91
N ARG A 365 -20.74 -15.66 24.99
CA ARG A 365 -21.17 -16.01 26.37
C ARG A 365 -22.44 -15.26 26.77
N ASN A 366 -22.50 -13.96 26.48
CA ASN A 366 -23.68 -13.14 26.75
C ASN A 366 -24.88 -13.56 25.90
N GLU A 367 -24.68 -13.90 24.62
CA GLU A 367 -25.73 -14.44 23.75
C GLU A 367 -26.29 -15.76 24.29
N VAL A 368 -25.44 -16.71 24.70
CA VAL A 368 -25.86 -17.98 25.32
C VAL A 368 -26.63 -17.75 26.62
N MET A 369 -26.15 -16.87 27.50
CA MET A 369 -26.86 -16.53 28.75
C MET A 369 -28.24 -15.93 28.46
N SER A 370 -28.34 -15.03 27.48
CA SER A 370 -29.61 -14.42 27.09
C SER A 370 -30.61 -15.44 26.54
N LEU A 371 -30.14 -16.40 25.72
CA LEU A 371 -30.96 -17.49 25.19
C LEU A 371 -31.41 -18.46 26.30
N GLN A 372 -30.53 -18.80 27.24
CA GLN A 372 -30.89 -19.61 28.40
C GLN A 372 -31.96 -18.92 29.26
N GLN A 373 -31.87 -17.60 29.43
CA GLN A 373 -32.87 -16.83 30.16
C GLN A 373 -34.20 -16.76 29.42
N GLN A 374 -34.18 -16.55 28.09
CA GLN A 374 -35.39 -16.59 27.25
C GLN A 374 -36.09 -17.95 27.25
N LEU A 375 -35.33 -19.05 27.25
CA LEU A 375 -35.87 -20.40 27.37
C LEU A 375 -36.51 -20.62 28.75
N ARG A 376 -35.88 -20.14 29.83
CA ARG A 376 -36.45 -20.21 31.18
C ARG A 376 -37.74 -19.40 31.31
N THR A 377 -37.79 -18.18 30.79
CA THR A 377 -39.01 -17.36 30.84
C THR A 377 -40.12 -17.92 29.94
N SER A 378 -39.79 -18.47 28.78
CA SER A 378 -40.78 -19.14 27.89
C SER A 378 -41.31 -20.43 28.50
N SER A 379 -40.47 -21.21 29.17
CA SER A 379 -40.89 -22.43 29.90
C SER A 379 -41.83 -22.11 31.07
N ASN A 380 -41.57 -21.03 31.82
CA ASN A 380 -42.48 -20.58 32.89
C ASN A 380 -43.80 -20.01 32.35
N SER A 381 -43.78 -19.41 31.16
CA SER A 381 -44.98 -18.86 30.51
C SER A 381 -45.89 -19.95 29.92
N GLY A 382 -45.32 -21.12 29.57
CA GLY A 382 -46.08 -22.30 29.10
C GLY A 382 -46.65 -23.16 30.23
N ALA A 383 -46.07 -23.12 31.44
CA ALA A 383 -46.55 -23.88 32.59
C ALA A 383 -47.66 -23.16 33.40
N GLY A 384 -47.95 -21.88 33.10
CA GLY A 384 -48.93 -21.07 33.84
C GLY A 384 -50.36 -21.09 33.27
N ALA A 385 -50.64 -21.84 32.19
CA ALA A 385 -51.95 -21.85 31.53
C ALA A 385 -52.87 -23.01 31.98
N ASP A 386 -52.42 -23.90 32.86
CA ASP A 386 -53.24 -25.04 33.30
C ASP A 386 -53.03 -25.34 34.80
N CYS A 387 -53.62 -24.52 35.66
CA CYS A 387 -53.99 -24.85 37.05
C CYS A 387 -54.74 -23.68 37.69
N GLY A 388 -56.00 -23.51 37.29
CA GLY A 388 -56.99 -22.75 38.06
C GLY A 388 -57.75 -23.71 38.95
N ALA A 389 -57.49 -23.66 40.27
CA ALA A 389 -58.42 -23.82 41.40
C ALA A 389 -57.75 -24.50 42.61
N GLY A 390 -57.75 -23.83 43.77
CA GLY A 390 -57.72 -24.53 45.05
C GLY A 390 -56.83 -23.98 46.17
N SER A 391 -57.51 -23.31 47.12
CA SER A 391 -57.22 -23.13 48.55
C SER A 391 -56.00 -22.36 49.06
N ALA A 392 -56.34 -21.42 49.94
CA ALA A 392 -55.51 -20.66 50.84
C ALA A 392 -54.93 -21.52 51.99
N SER A 393 -53.71 -21.22 52.44
CA SER A 393 -53.37 -21.00 53.85
C SER A 393 -51.87 -20.66 54.06
N THR A 394 -51.65 -19.59 54.84
CA THR A 394 -50.59 -19.36 55.87
C THR A 394 -49.13 -19.78 55.65
N GLY A 395 -48.22 -18.82 55.89
CA GLY A 395 -47.07 -19.05 56.76
C GLY A 395 -45.67 -18.76 56.21
N ASP A 396 -45.14 -17.62 56.66
CA ASP A 396 -43.81 -17.46 57.26
C ASP A 396 -42.53 -17.20 56.40
N SER A 397 -41.78 -16.26 56.97
CA SER A 397 -40.42 -15.75 56.78
C SER A 397 -39.41 -16.45 55.86
N SER A 398 -38.80 -15.65 54.98
CA SER A 398 -37.34 -15.36 54.97
C SER A 398 -36.90 -14.78 53.61
N GLU A 399 -37.04 -13.47 53.46
CA GLU A 399 -36.50 -12.74 52.32
C GLU A 399 -35.78 -11.50 52.84
N ARG A 400 -34.45 -11.59 52.95
CA ARG A 400 -33.46 -10.49 52.90
C ARG A 400 -32.13 -10.96 53.48
N GLU A 401 -31.32 -11.64 52.67
CA GLU A 401 -29.85 -11.62 52.75
C GLU A 401 -29.26 -12.57 51.69
N SER A 402 -28.97 -12.06 50.49
CA SER A 402 -27.98 -12.66 49.57
C SER A 402 -27.77 -11.87 48.26
N LEU A 403 -27.89 -10.54 48.28
CA LEU A 403 -27.76 -9.71 47.08
C LEU A 403 -26.57 -8.72 47.07
N ASN A 404 -25.60 -8.86 47.98
CA ASN A 404 -24.40 -8.03 47.98
C ASN A 404 -23.12 -8.84 48.23
N SER A 405 -22.70 -9.66 47.27
CA SER A 405 -21.27 -10.02 47.14
C SER A 405 -20.97 -10.67 45.78
N MET A 406 -20.90 -9.87 44.72
CA MET A 406 -20.20 -10.26 43.48
C MET A 406 -19.92 -9.04 42.59
N LYS A 407 -19.16 -8.08 43.14
CA LYS A 407 -18.41 -7.08 42.37
C LYS A 407 -17.03 -6.90 43.02
N SER A 408 -16.12 -7.79 42.69
CA SER A 408 -14.67 -7.65 42.87
C SER A 408 -14.00 -8.89 42.31
N LEU A 409 -13.66 -8.86 41.02
CA LEU A 409 -12.42 -9.36 40.43
C LEU A 409 -12.37 -8.94 38.96
#